data_AF-A0A7V4IW17-F1
#
_entry.id   AF-A0A7V4IW17-F1
#
_cell.length_a   1.000
_cell.length_b   1.000
_cell.length_c   1.000
_cell.angle_alpha   90.00
_cell.angle_beta   90.00
_cell.angle_gamma   90.00
#
_symmetry.space_group_name_H-M   'P 1'
#
loop_
_entity.id
_entity.type
_entity.pdbx_description
1 polymer ?
#
loop_
_entity_poly.entity_id
_entity_poly.type
_entity_poly.pdbx_seq_one_letter_code
_entity_poly.pdbx_strand_id
1 'polypeptide(L)'
;MYRIAINAARDAHSRKKARPQAPWPDQSQLERLGVGSAEEDALRSLHREEASEALQRALAKLNPNDRALLVMYYLDDREYDEIKAITGLSYTVLKTRLARARRRLRQLLESESGGART
;
A
#
# COMPACT_ATOMS: atom_id res chain seq x y z
N MET A 1 -9.16 3.74 6.25
CA MET A 1 -8.20 2.62 6.34
C MET A 1 -7.60 2.14 5.01
N TYR A 2 -7.67 2.88 3.87
CA TYR A 2 -6.97 2.47 2.62
C TYR A 2 -5.57 3.10 2.49
N ARG A 3 -5.41 4.32 3.00
CA ARG A 3 -4.17 5.08 2.96
C ARG A 3 -3.03 4.39 3.73
N ILE A 4 -3.34 3.68 4.82
CA ILE A 4 -2.33 2.95 5.62
C ILE A 4 -1.74 1.77 4.84
N ALA A 5 -2.56 0.98 4.15
CA ALA A 5 -2.08 -0.15 3.33
C ALA A 5 -1.24 0.33 2.13
N ILE A 6 -1.67 1.42 1.49
CA ILE A 6 -0.93 2.04 0.39
C ILE A 6 0.37 2.70 0.89
N ASN A 7 0.32 3.38 2.02
CA ASN A 7 1.51 3.96 2.65
C ASN A 7 2.48 2.86 3.10
N ALA A 8 2.00 1.72 3.59
CA ALA A 8 2.86 0.58 3.91
C ALA A 8 3.55 0.00 2.66
N ALA A 9 2.85 -0.08 1.53
CA ALA A 9 3.45 -0.48 0.25
C ALA A 9 4.47 0.57 -0.25
N ARG A 10 4.16 1.87 -0.14
CA ARG A 10 5.08 2.97 -0.45
C ARG A 10 6.31 2.96 0.46
N ASP A 11 6.12 2.73 1.74
CA ASP A 11 7.18 2.61 2.75
C ASP A 11 8.08 1.43 2.47
N ALA A 12 7.52 0.25 2.17
CA ALA A 12 8.29 -0.93 1.80
C ALA A 12 9.14 -0.68 0.54
N HIS A 13 8.58 0.02 -0.45
CA HIS A 13 9.28 0.40 -1.67
C HIS A 13 10.40 1.43 -1.41
N SER A 14 10.16 2.41 -0.54
CA SER A 14 11.15 3.43 -0.17
C SER A 14 12.29 2.86 0.68
N ARG A 15 11.99 1.94 1.61
CA ARG A 15 12.99 1.27 2.46
C ARG A 15 13.95 0.37 1.69
N LYS A 16 13.47 -0.32 0.63
CA LYS A 16 14.35 -1.08 -0.28
C LYS A 16 15.38 -0.20 -0.98
N LYS A 17 15.05 1.07 -1.26
CA LYS A 17 15.98 2.07 -1.82
C LYS A 17 16.86 2.75 -0.77
N ALA A 18 16.39 2.84 0.47
CA ALA A 18 16.98 3.72 1.47
C ALA A 18 18.05 3.08 2.35
N ARG A 19 18.43 1.80 2.19
CA ARG A 19 19.30 1.06 3.13
C ARG A 19 20.60 1.82 3.45
N PRO A 20 20.70 2.53 4.59
CA PRO A 20 21.94 3.16 5.03
C PRO A 20 22.70 2.13 5.87
N GLN A 21 23.99 1.94 5.60
CA GLN A 21 24.87 1.19 6.50
C GLN A 21 25.14 2.06 7.74
N ALA A 22 24.25 2.01 8.73
CA ALA A 22 24.48 2.62 10.03
C ALA A 22 25.09 1.58 11.00
N PRO A 23 26.01 1.97 11.89
CA PRO A 23 26.52 1.09 12.94
C PRO A 23 25.40 0.58 13.84
N TRP A 24 25.46 -0.71 14.23
CA TRP A 24 24.46 -1.32 15.11
C TRP A 24 24.53 -0.73 16.53
N PRO A 25 23.42 -0.23 17.11
CA PRO A 25 23.37 0.18 18.51
C PRO A 25 23.43 -1.03 19.45
N ASP A 26 23.89 -0.83 20.69
CA ASP A 26 23.92 -1.89 21.68
C ASP A 26 22.49 -2.32 22.12
N GLN A 27 22.38 -3.53 22.65
CA GLN A 27 21.11 -4.18 22.98
C GLN A 27 20.36 -3.49 24.14
N SER A 28 21.08 -2.87 25.08
CA SER A 28 20.49 -2.09 26.19
C SER A 28 19.93 -0.75 25.71
N GLN A 29 20.54 -0.17 24.68
CA GLN A 29 20.05 1.04 24.03
C GLN A 29 18.80 0.76 23.18
N LEU A 30 18.71 -0.43 22.59
CA LEU A 30 17.56 -0.89 21.80
C LEU A 30 16.30 -1.06 22.66
N GLU A 31 16.43 -1.70 23.82
CA GLU A 31 15.31 -1.89 24.78
C GLU A 31 14.78 -0.55 25.32
N ARG A 32 15.67 0.40 25.66
CA ARG A 32 15.26 1.73 26.16
C ARG A 32 14.52 2.58 25.13
N LEU A 33 14.79 2.35 23.84
CA LEU A 33 14.16 3.09 22.73
C LEU A 33 12.82 2.47 22.30
N GLY A 34 12.38 1.37 22.93
CA GLY A 34 11.18 0.64 22.51
C GLY A 34 11.32 0.06 21.10
N VAL A 35 12.55 -0.13 20.62
CA VAL A 35 12.82 -0.77 19.34
C VAL A 35 12.66 -2.26 19.61
N GLY A 36 11.58 -2.85 19.07
CA GLY A 36 11.28 -4.28 19.26
C GLY A 36 12.44 -5.17 18.81
N SER A 37 12.45 -6.43 19.25
CA SER A 37 13.57 -7.32 18.98
C SER A 37 13.81 -7.51 17.48
N ALA A 38 15.01 -7.95 17.12
CA ALA A 38 15.35 -8.28 15.74
C ALA A 38 14.37 -9.30 15.13
N GLU A 39 13.89 -10.28 15.92
CA GLU A 39 12.87 -11.23 15.49
C GLU A 39 11.51 -10.55 15.24
N GLU A 40 11.08 -9.64 16.11
CA GLU A 40 9.83 -8.93 15.91
C GLU A 40 9.89 -8.01 14.68
N ASP A 41 11.03 -7.35 14.46
CA ASP A 41 11.25 -6.54 13.27
C ASP A 41 11.26 -7.37 11.98
N ALA A 42 11.88 -8.55 12.02
CA ALA A 42 11.85 -9.50 10.91
C ALA A 42 10.41 -9.95 10.61
N LEU A 43 9.64 -10.33 11.63
CA LEU A 43 8.24 -10.74 11.47
C LEU A 43 7.37 -9.59 10.94
N ARG A 44 7.55 -8.38 11.46
CA ARG A 44 6.87 -7.18 10.94
C ARG A 44 7.26 -6.87 9.49
N SER A 45 8.49 -7.16 9.08
CA SER A 45 8.93 -6.99 7.70
C SER A 45 8.26 -8.00 6.78
N LEU A 46 8.25 -9.29 7.16
CA LEU A 46 7.61 -10.36 6.40
C LEU A 46 6.11 -10.10 6.19
N HIS A 47 5.36 -9.79 7.25
CA HIS A 47 3.94 -9.45 7.13
C HIS A 47 3.69 -8.24 6.22
N ARG A 48 4.61 -7.26 6.20
CA ARG A 48 4.51 -6.10 5.29
C ARG A 48 4.75 -6.50 3.84
N GLU A 49 5.70 -7.39 3.59
CA GLU A 49 6.00 -7.89 2.25
C GLU A 49 4.81 -8.71 1.71
N GLU A 50 4.27 -9.62 2.50
CA GLU A 50 3.07 -10.40 2.14
C GLU A 50 1.86 -9.51 1.82
N ALA A 51 1.60 -8.51 2.67
CA ALA A 51 0.52 -7.55 2.45
C ALA A 51 0.75 -6.71 1.18
N SER A 52 2.00 -6.32 0.92
CA SER A 52 2.38 -5.59 -0.29
C SER A 52 2.16 -6.43 -1.55
N GLU A 53 2.55 -7.71 -1.54
CA GLU A 53 2.35 -8.61 -2.66
C GLU A 53 0.87 -8.88 -2.94
N ALA A 54 0.07 -9.12 -1.90
CA ALA A 54 -1.36 -9.29 -2.03
C ALA A 54 -2.03 -8.05 -2.65
N LEU A 55 -1.60 -6.85 -2.24
CA LEU A 55 -2.05 -5.59 -2.83
C LEU A 55 -1.65 -5.47 -4.31
N GLN A 56 -0.40 -5.81 -4.66
CA GLN A 56 0.06 -5.76 -6.05
C GLN A 56 -0.72 -6.74 -6.94
N ARG A 57 -0.95 -7.98 -6.48
CA ARG A 57 -1.78 -8.96 -7.20
C ARG A 57 -3.22 -8.46 -7.38
N ALA A 58 -3.82 -7.89 -6.33
CA ALA A 58 -5.17 -7.35 -6.41
C ALA A 58 -5.26 -6.14 -7.37
N LEU A 59 -4.26 -5.25 -7.38
CA LEU A 59 -4.17 -4.13 -8.33
C LEU A 59 -3.98 -4.62 -9.78
N ALA A 60 -3.24 -5.70 -9.99
CA ALA A 60 -3.05 -6.30 -11.31
C ALA A 60 -4.36 -6.83 -11.91
N LYS A 61 -5.28 -7.32 -11.06
CA LYS A 61 -6.61 -7.85 -11.44
C LYS A 61 -7.66 -6.75 -11.74
N LEU A 62 -7.37 -5.49 -11.43
CA LEU A 62 -8.22 -4.36 -11.81
C LEU A 62 -8.02 -3.98 -13.27
N ASN A 63 -9.05 -3.43 -13.90
CA ASN A 63 -8.93 -2.79 -15.21
C ASN A 63 -7.87 -1.67 -15.13
N PRO A 64 -6.96 -1.53 -16.11
CA PRO A 64 -5.95 -0.47 -16.16
C PRO A 64 -6.47 0.94 -15.84
N ASN A 65 -7.66 1.30 -16.32
CA ASN A 65 -8.24 2.62 -16.08
C ASN A 65 -8.62 2.84 -14.60
N ASP A 66 -9.21 1.83 -13.97
CA ASP A 66 -9.60 1.88 -12.56
C ASP A 66 -8.37 1.88 -11.64
N ARG A 67 -7.34 1.09 -12.01
CA ARG A 67 -6.04 1.09 -11.33
C ARG A 67 -5.38 2.47 -11.42
N ALA A 68 -5.34 3.07 -12.60
CA ALA A 68 -4.74 4.38 -12.81
C ALA A 68 -5.41 5.46 -11.95
N LEU A 69 -6.75 5.46 -11.88
CA LEU A 69 -7.49 6.38 -11.01
C LEU A 69 -7.16 6.20 -9.53
N LEU A 70 -7.05 4.95 -9.05
CA LEU A 70 -6.66 4.67 -7.67
C LEU A 70 -5.23 5.15 -7.37
N VAL A 71 -4.30 4.96 -8.31
CA VAL A 71 -2.91 5.40 -8.16
C VAL A 71 -2.84 6.92 -8.08
N MET A 72 -3.45 7.64 -9.04
CA MET A 72 -3.45 9.10 -9.03
C MET A 72 -4.05 9.66 -7.74
N TYR A 73 -5.14 9.08 -7.25
CA TYR A 73 -5.82 9.59 -6.07
C TYR A 73 -5.13 9.24 -4.75
N TYR A 74 -4.58 8.03 -4.61
CA TYR A 74 -4.06 7.54 -3.33
C TYR A 74 -2.53 7.51 -3.21
N LEU A 75 -1.82 7.36 -4.32
CA LEU A 75 -0.35 7.32 -4.32
C LEU A 75 0.21 8.70 -4.67
N ASP A 76 -0.36 9.35 -5.67
CA ASP A 76 0.08 10.68 -6.10
C ASP A 76 -0.60 11.81 -5.31
N ASP A 77 -1.52 11.48 -4.40
CA ASP A 77 -2.32 12.42 -3.58
C ASP A 77 -3.00 13.54 -4.42
N ARG A 78 -3.37 13.25 -5.67
CA ARG A 78 -3.99 14.23 -6.58
C ARG A 78 -5.44 14.49 -6.22
N GLU A 79 -5.84 15.75 -6.38
CA GLU A 79 -7.23 16.15 -6.23
C GLU A 79 -8.06 15.81 -7.47
N TYR A 80 -9.39 15.79 -7.31
CA TYR A 80 -10.29 15.43 -8.41
C TYR A 80 -10.15 16.34 -9.64
N ASP A 81 -9.83 17.61 -9.45
CA ASP A 81 -9.66 18.57 -10.55
C ASP A 81 -8.40 18.29 -11.37
N GLU A 82 -7.30 17.88 -10.72
CA GLU A 82 -6.09 17.45 -11.41
C GLU A 82 -6.30 16.15 -12.17
N ILE A 83 -6.99 15.18 -11.55
CA ILE A 83 -7.31 13.90 -12.21
C ILE A 83 -8.25 14.13 -13.40
N LYS A 84 -9.20 15.07 -13.28
CA LYS A 84 -10.07 15.49 -14.38
C LYS A 84 -9.25 16.11 -15.52
N ALA A 85 -8.28 16.98 -15.22
CA ALA A 85 -7.41 17.57 -16.23
C ALA A 85 -6.59 16.51 -16.99
N ILE A 86 -6.15 15.45 -16.31
CA ILE A 86 -5.37 14.36 -16.90
C ILE A 86 -6.24 13.40 -17.73
N THR A 87 -7.43 13.05 -17.21
CA THR A 87 -8.25 11.96 -17.76
C THR A 87 -9.41 12.43 -18.64
N GLY A 88 -9.75 13.72 -18.60
CA GLY A 88 -10.93 14.30 -19.25
C GLY A 88 -12.27 13.87 -18.65
N LEU A 89 -12.28 13.08 -17.56
CA LEU A 89 -13.50 12.55 -16.96
C LEU A 89 -14.16 13.57 -16.02
N SER A 90 -15.50 13.63 -16.04
CA SER A 90 -16.24 14.49 -15.12
C SER A 90 -16.10 14.02 -13.67
N TYR A 91 -16.25 14.95 -12.72
CA TYR A 91 -16.22 14.65 -11.28
C TYR A 91 -17.16 13.50 -10.89
N THR A 92 -18.39 13.49 -11.42
CA THR A 92 -19.38 12.43 -11.18
C THR A 92 -18.90 11.06 -11.64
N VAL A 93 -18.25 11.00 -12.81
CA VAL A 93 -17.66 9.76 -13.34
C VAL A 93 -16.47 9.33 -12.50
N LEU A 94 -15.57 10.25 -12.15
CA LEU A 94 -14.40 9.98 -11.30
C LEU A 94 -14.83 9.41 -9.94
N LYS A 95 -15.77 10.08 -9.25
CA LYS A 95 -16.29 9.64 -7.95
C LYS A 95 -16.91 8.24 -8.04
N THR A 96 -17.70 7.99 -9.07
CA THR A 96 -18.37 6.69 -9.28
C THR A 96 -17.36 5.58 -9.60
N ARG A 97 -16.41 5.84 -10.50
CA ARG A 97 -15.36 4.88 -10.87
C ARG A 97 -14.45 4.58 -9.69
N LEU A 98 -13.99 5.59 -8.96
CA LEU A 98 -13.18 5.39 -7.74
C LEU A 98 -13.93 4.57 -6.69
N ALA A 99 -15.23 4.81 -6.48
CA ALA A 99 -16.03 4.01 -5.55
C ALA A 99 -16.11 2.54 -5.99
N ARG A 100 -16.36 2.27 -7.28
CA ARG A 100 -16.42 0.91 -7.83
C ARG A 100 -15.05 0.22 -7.78
N ALA A 101 -13.99 0.92 -8.18
CA ALA A 101 -12.62 0.44 -8.15
C ALA A 101 -12.19 0.04 -6.72
N ARG A 102 -12.50 0.87 -5.72
CA ARG A 102 -12.28 0.53 -4.30
C ARG A 102 -13.04 -0.70 -3.83
N ARG A 103 -14.32 -0.80 -4.21
CA ARG A 103 -15.13 -1.97 -3.85
C ARG A 103 -14.55 -3.23 -4.46
N ARG A 104 -14.13 -3.16 -5.72
CA ARG A 104 -13.50 -4.29 -6.42
C ARG A 104 -12.16 -4.66 -5.81
N LEU A 105 -11.32 -3.68 -5.50
CA LEU A 105 -10.04 -3.89 -4.82
C LEU A 105 -10.24 -4.59 -3.46
N ARG A 106 -11.24 -4.16 -2.68
CA ARG A 106 -11.57 -4.78 -1.39
C ARG A 106 -11.95 -6.25 -1.58
N GLN A 107 -12.85 -6.55 -2.50
CA GLN A 107 -13.28 -7.93 -2.78
C GLN A 107 -12.10 -8.82 -3.19
N LEU A 108 -11.18 -8.28 -3.99
CA LEU A 108 -9.97 -9.01 -4.41
C LEU A 108 -9.05 -9.28 -3.23
N LEU A 109 -8.80 -8.27 -2.37
CA LEU A 109 -8.00 -8.43 -1.15
C LEU A 109 -8.63 -9.41 -0.16
N GLU A 110 -9.95 -9.38 0.01
CA GLU A 110 -10.69 -10.33 0.86
C GLU A 110 -10.57 -11.77 0.32
N SER A 111 -10.62 -11.95 -1.00
CA SER A 111 -10.44 -13.27 -1.62
C SER A 111 -9.02 -13.81 -1.47
N GLU A 112 -7.99 -12.94 -1.53
CA GLU A 112 -6.59 -13.34 -1.34
C GLU A 112 -6.29 -13.63 0.14
N SER A 113 -6.85 -12.84 1.06
CA SER A 113 -6.67 -13.03 2.51
C SER A 113 -7.45 -14.23 3.06
N GLY A 114 -8.51 -14.65 2.36
CA GLY A 114 -9.26 -15.87 2.66
C GLY A 114 -8.53 -17.14 2.24
N GLY A 115 -7.63 -17.08 1.25
CA GLY A 115 -6.86 -18.22 0.75
C GLY A 115 -5.63 -18.59 1.58
N ALA A 116 -5.18 -17.72 2.49
CA ALA A 116 -4.02 -17.96 3.36
C ALA A 116 -4.37 -18.61 4.72
N ARG A 117 -5.62 -19.09 4.91
CA ARG A 117 -6.12 -19.67 6.17
C ARG A 117 -6.55 -21.14 6.08
N THR A 118 -5.95 -21.91 5.19
CA THR A 118 -6.10 -23.38 5.07
C THR A 118 -4.75 -24.00 4.79
#